data_AF-A0A821PA55-F1
#
_entry.id   AF-A0A821PA55-F1
#
_cell.length_a   1.000
_cell.length_b   1.000
_cell.length_c   1.000
_cell.angle_alpha   90.00
_cell.angle_beta   90.00
_cell.angle_gamma   90.00
#
_symmetry.space_group_name_H-M   'P 1'
#
loop_
_entity.id
_entity.type
_entity.pdbx_description
1 polymer ?
#
loop_
_entity_poly.entity_id
_entity_poly.type
_entity_poly.pdbx_seq_one_letter_code
_entity_poly.pdbx_strand_id
1 'polypeptide(L)'
;ISGESAAVDPDSVDDWKSRLSSMLKDYNPGDVYNGDETGLFFKLMPDKSFVLDNNDCKGGKRSKERYTVLLYANWTGTDKLKPVVIGK
;
A
#
# COMPACT_ATOMS: atom_id res chain seq x y z
N ILE A 1 -1.79 2.95 9.91
CA ILE A 1 -1.95 3.63 8.61
C ILE A 1 -3.22 3.04 8.09
N SER A 2 -4.30 3.77 8.29
CA SER A 2 -5.64 3.39 7.86
C SER A 2 -5.97 4.40 6.78
N GLY A 3 -6.20 3.94 5.55
CA GLY A 3 -6.78 4.80 4.53
C GLY A 3 -8.12 5.31 5.05
N GLU A 4 -8.37 6.60 4.91
CA GLU A 4 -9.61 7.22 5.35
C GLU A 4 -10.77 6.60 4.57
N SER A 5 -11.61 5.83 5.25
CA SER A 5 -12.86 5.31 4.70
C SER A 5 -13.95 6.36 4.84
N ALA A 6 -13.76 7.53 4.23
CA ALA A 6 -14.85 8.46 4.03
C ALA A 6 -15.72 7.94 2.88
N ALA A 7 -17.04 7.89 3.07
CA ALA A 7 -17.96 7.61 1.98
C ALA A 7 -17.91 8.80 1.02
N VAL A 8 -17.33 8.60 -0.16
CA VAL A 8 -17.28 9.62 -1.22
C VAL A 8 -18.56 9.52 -2.04
N ASP A 9 -19.12 10.67 -2.39
CA ASP A 9 -20.27 10.78 -3.29
C ASP A 9 -19.96 10.15 -4.67
N PRO A 10 -20.77 9.18 -5.15
CA PRO A 10 -20.50 8.49 -6.42
C PRO A 10 -20.39 9.42 -7.63
N ASP A 11 -21.21 10.48 -7.68
CA ASP A 11 -21.20 11.43 -8.79
C ASP A 11 -19.87 12.21 -8.81
N SER A 12 -19.36 12.58 -7.62
CA SER A 12 -18.03 13.17 -7.49
C SER A 12 -16.92 12.24 -7.99
N VAL A 13 -17.01 10.93 -7.71
CA VAL A 13 -16.02 9.95 -8.19
C VAL A 13 -15.99 9.89 -9.71
N ASP A 14 -17.14 9.90 -10.37
CA ASP A 14 -17.20 9.79 -11.84
C ASP A 14 -16.77 11.09 -12.54
N ASP A 15 -17.06 12.27 -11.97
CA ASP A 15 -16.45 13.53 -12.41
C ASP A 15 -14.91 13.46 -12.33
N TRP A 16 -14.40 13.01 -11.18
CA TRP A 16 -12.96 12.89 -10.97
C TRP A 16 -12.29 11.92 -11.93
N LYS A 17 -12.89 10.76 -12.22
CA LYS A 17 -12.37 9.81 -13.23
C LYS A 17 -12.32 10.43 -14.62
N SER A 18 -13.36 11.18 -15.00
CA SER A 18 -13.43 11.83 -16.31
C SER A 18 -12.35 12.90 -16.46
N ARG A 19 -12.15 13.71 -15.42
CA ARG A 19 -11.09 14.74 -15.36
C ARG A 19 -9.70 14.12 -15.32
N LEU A 20 -9.51 13.04 -14.56
CA LEU A 20 -8.22 12.34 -14.52
C LEU A 20 -7.87 11.77 -15.90
N SER A 21 -8.84 11.15 -16.58
CA SER A 21 -8.64 10.62 -17.93
C SER A 21 -8.28 11.71 -18.94
N SER A 22 -8.89 12.90 -18.84
CA SER A 22 -8.54 14.02 -19.72
C SER A 22 -7.15 14.58 -19.43
N MET A 23 -6.76 14.69 -18.16
CA MET A 23 -5.42 15.14 -17.76
C MET A 23 -4.32 14.17 -18.20
N LEU A 24 -4.59 12.85 -18.20
CA LEU A 24 -3.60 11.84 -18.56
C LEU A 24 -3.52 11.55 -20.07
N LYS A 25 -4.43 12.09 -20.88
CA LYS A 25 -4.57 11.74 -22.31
C LYS A 25 -3.30 11.98 -23.14
N ASP A 26 -2.54 13.01 -22.80
CA ASP A 26 -1.33 13.40 -23.54
C ASP A 26 -0.06 12.74 -22.99
N TYR A 27 -0.17 11.95 -21.90
CA TYR A 27 0.95 11.24 -21.30
C TYR A 27 1.02 9.80 -21.82
N ASN A 28 2.23 9.30 -22.03
CA ASN A 28 2.45 7.89 -22.26
C ASN A 28 2.12 7.12 -20.96
N PRO A 29 1.30 6.05 -20.99
CA PRO A 29 1.04 5.22 -19.81
C PRO A 29 2.31 4.73 -19.10
N GLY A 30 3.41 4.52 -19.85
CA GLY A 30 4.70 4.15 -19.27
C GLY A 30 5.31 5.20 -18.33
N ASP A 31 4.92 6.47 -18.47
CA ASP A 31 5.43 7.62 -17.73
C ASP A 31 4.49 8.08 -16.61
N VAL A 32 3.32 7.45 -16.46
CA VAL A 32 2.34 7.74 -15.41
C VAL A 32 2.58 6.81 -14.23
N TYR A 33 2.98 7.34 -13.08
CA TYR A 33 3.25 6.57 -11.87
C TYR A 33 2.20 6.82 -10.79
N ASN A 34 1.78 5.73 -10.14
CA ASN A 34 1.11 5.80 -8.84
C ASN A 34 2.12 5.47 -7.74
N GLY A 35 1.98 6.08 -6.58
CA GLY A 35 2.77 5.77 -5.41
C GLY A 35 1.93 5.68 -4.14
N ASP A 36 2.29 4.75 -3.26
CA ASP A 36 1.59 4.55 -1.99
C ASP A 36 2.55 4.14 -0.87
N GLU A 37 2.15 4.46 0.37
CA GLU A 37 2.91 4.18 1.58
C GLU A 37 2.43 2.89 2.25
N THR A 38 3.36 2.00 2.58
CA THR A 38 3.05 0.79 3.33
C THR A 38 4.02 0.54 4.48
N GLY A 39 3.53 -0.16 5.51
CA GLY A 39 4.32 -0.54 6.67
C GLY A 39 4.98 -1.91 6.46
N LEU A 40 6.31 -1.95 6.42
CA LEU A 40 7.10 -3.17 6.37
C LEU A 40 7.44 -3.65 7.79
N PHE A 41 6.72 -4.64 8.29
CA PHE A 41 6.93 -5.20 9.63
C PHE A 41 7.93 -6.35 9.61
N PHE A 42 9.21 -6.04 9.84
CA PHE A 42 10.31 -7.01 9.74
C PHE A 42 10.49 -7.89 10.99
N LYS A 43 9.91 -7.52 12.14
CA LYS A 43 9.93 -8.32 13.39
C LYS A 43 8.58 -8.90 13.77
N LEU A 44 7.58 -8.81 12.89
CA LEU A 44 6.26 -9.35 13.19
C LEU A 44 6.33 -10.88 13.14
N MET A 45 5.92 -11.53 14.23
CA MET A 45 5.80 -12.98 14.26
C MET A 45 4.63 -13.43 13.36
N PRO A 46 4.76 -14.57 12.66
CA PRO A 46 3.65 -15.16 11.93
C PRO A 46 2.43 -15.39 12.83
N ASP A 47 1.23 -15.24 12.28
CA ASP A 47 -0.04 -15.49 13.00
C ASP A 47 -0.19 -16.94 13.44
N LYS A 48 0.49 -17.87 12.76
CA LYS A 48 0.54 -19.30 13.06
C LYS A 48 1.98 -19.78 12.87
N SER A 49 2.56 -20.35 13.92
CA SER A 49 3.85 -21.06 13.86
C SER A 49 3.56 -22.55 13.72
N PHE A 50 4.18 -23.21 12.73
CA PHE A 50 4.10 -24.67 12.55
C PHE A 50 4.71 -25.48 13.72
N VAL A 51 5.35 -24.81 14.68
CA VAL A 51 6.14 -25.45 15.76
C VAL A 51 5.30 -25.66 17.03
N LEU A 52 4.09 -25.11 17.12
CA LEU A 52 3.22 -25.30 18.28
C LEU A 52 1.94 -26.02 17.86
N ASP A 53 1.96 -27.33 18.03
CA ASP A 53 0.76 -28.16 18.02
C ASP A 53 -0.23 -27.60 19.05
N ASN A 54 -1.35 -27.06 18.55
CA ASN A 54 -2.63 -26.89 19.24
C ASN A 54 -2.66 -26.13 20.58
N ASN A 55 -1.65 -25.33 20.91
CA ASN A 55 -1.78 -24.36 22.01
C ASN A 55 -1.90 -22.96 21.43
N ASP A 56 -3.06 -22.32 21.64
CA ASP A 56 -3.22 -20.88 21.46
C ASP A 56 -2.06 -20.18 22.20
N CYS A 57 -1.10 -19.62 21.46
CA CYS A 57 -0.04 -18.81 22.04
C CYS A 57 -0.63 -17.50 22.57
N LYS A 58 -1.22 -17.54 23.77
CA LYS A 58 -1.75 -16.37 24.46
C LYS A 58 -0.62 -15.68 25.22
N GLY A 59 -0.34 -14.42 24.88
CA GLY A 59 0.58 -13.57 25.65
C GLY A 59 1.78 -12.99 24.90
N GLY A 60 1.99 -13.34 23.62
CA GLY A 60 3.06 -12.74 22.82
C GLY A 60 2.73 -11.31 22.37
N LYS A 61 3.45 -10.30 22.87
CA LYS A 61 3.35 -8.93 22.34
C LYS A 61 3.95 -8.91 20.94
N ARG A 62 3.10 -8.82 19.91
CA ARG A 62 3.55 -8.67 18.51
C ARG A 62 4.40 -7.42 18.39
N SER A 63 5.62 -7.57 17.86
CA SER A 63 6.45 -6.42 17.56
C SER A 63 5.74 -5.57 16.51
N LYS A 64 5.55 -4.29 16.83
CA LYS A 64 5.00 -3.28 15.91
C LYS A 64 6.12 -2.49 15.22
N GLU A 65 7.38 -2.90 15.42
CA GLU A 65 8.51 -2.31 14.69
C GLU A 65 8.31 -2.53 13.19
N ARG A 66 8.34 -1.42 12.45
CA ARG A 66 8.11 -1.39 11.02
C ARG A 66 8.90 -0.27 10.39
N TYR A 67 9.27 -0.40 9.13
CA TYR A 67 9.63 0.76 8.33
C TYR A 67 8.40 1.21 7.55
N THR A 68 8.21 2.51 7.38
CA THR A 68 7.28 3.02 6.37
C THR A 68 8.06 3.13 5.07
N VAL A 69 7.61 2.40 4.05
CA VAL A 69 8.22 2.39 2.73
C VAL A 69 7.25 2.98 1.71
N LEU A 70 7.78 3.84 0.85
CA LEU A 70 7.08 4.42 -0.28
C LEU A 70 7.40 3.60 -1.53
N LEU A 71 6.36 3.15 -2.21
CA LEU A 71 6.45 2.32 -3.40
C LEU A 71 5.87 3.08 -4.59
N TYR A 72 6.47 2.93 -5.76
CA TYR A 72 5.96 3.49 -7.01
C TYR A 72 5.94 2.43 -8.12
N ALA A 73 4.88 2.44 -8.92
CA ALA A 73 4.77 1.63 -10.13
C ALA A 73 4.11 2.45 -11.24
N ASN A 74 4.56 2.23 -12.47
CA ASN A 74 3.94 2.87 -13.62
C ASN A 74 2.58 2.24 -13.95
N TRP A 75 1.77 2.94 -14.75
CA TRP A 75 0.42 2.53 -15.11
C TRP A 75 0.37 1.16 -15.80
N THR A 76 1.37 0.84 -16.63
CA THR A 76 1.46 -0.45 -17.33
C THR A 76 1.95 -1.59 -16.43
N GLY A 77 2.47 -1.28 -15.23
CA GLY A 77 3.08 -2.23 -14.30
C GLY A 77 4.42 -2.80 -14.75
N THR A 78 4.99 -2.28 -15.84
CA THR A 78 6.26 -2.76 -16.41
C THR A 78 7.48 -2.16 -15.71
N ASP A 79 7.33 -0.98 -15.11
CA ASP A 79 8.39 -0.32 -14.34
C ASP A 79 7.95 -0.10 -12.88
N LYS A 80 8.88 -0.40 -11.98
CA LYS A 80 8.74 -0.26 -10.53
C LYS A 80 9.97 0.43 -10.01
N LEU A 81 9.80 1.62 -9.44
CA LEU A 81 10.93 2.35 -8.89
C LEU A 81 11.45 1.66 -7.62
N LYS A 82 12.73 1.92 -7.32
CA LYS A 82 13.35 1.41 -6.11
C LYS A 82 12.58 1.91 -4.87
N PRO A 83 12.16 1.01 -3.96
CA PRO A 83 11.49 1.40 -2.72
C PRO A 83 12.33 2.38 -1.89
N VAL A 84 11.66 3.37 -1.29
CA VAL A 84 12.30 4.37 -0.43
C VAL A 84 11.78 4.22 0.99
N VAL A 85 12.69 4.20 1.97
CA VAL A 85 12.33 4.23 3.40
C VAL A 85 12.08 5.68 3.79
N ILE A 86 10.86 5.98 4.23
CA ILE A 86 10.43 7.33 4.64
C ILE A 86 10.16 7.45 6.14
N GLY A 87 10.12 6.32 6.85
CA GLY A 87 9.90 6.31 8.30
C GLY A 87 10.31 5.00 8.96
N LYS A 88 10.41 5.03 10.29
CA LYS A 88 10.71 3.91 11.19
C LYS A 88 9.70 3.88 12.32
#